data_AF-A0A961EKA4-F1
#
_entry.id   AF-A0A961EKA4-F1
#
_cell.length_a   1.000
_cell.length_b   1.000
_cell.length_c   1.000
_cell.angle_alpha   90.00
_cell.angle_beta   90.00
_cell.angle_gamma   90.00
#
_symmetry.space_group_name_H-M   'P 1'
#
loop_
_entity.id
_entity.type
_entity.pdbx_description
1 polymer ?
#
loop_
_entity_poly.entity_id
_entity_poly.type
_entity_poly.pdbx_seq_one_letter_code
_entity_poly.pdbx_strand_id
1 'polypeptide(L)' 'MAESFVITVEPLGRQVVCRDDQPILDACLRAGVWLPHSCTHGTCATCKVDRVDGDVDHG' A
#
# COMPACT_ATOMS: atom_id res chain seq x y z
N MET A 1 -15.74 9.29 -9.59
CA MET A 1 -16.14 8.18 -8.69
C MET A 1 -14.84 7.62 -8.21
N ALA A 2 -14.54 7.66 -6.91
CA ALA A 2 -13.30 7.08 -6.43
C ALA A 2 -13.51 5.57 -6.28
N GLU A 3 -12.72 4.78 -6.97
CA GLU A 3 -12.71 3.33 -6.87
C GLU A 3 -11.85 2.94 -5.66
N SER A 4 -12.33 1.96 -4.88
CA SER A 4 -11.60 1.47 -3.72
C SER A 4 -11.25 0.01 -3.91
N PHE A 5 -9.97 -0.31 -3.81
CA PHE A 5 -9.39 -1.63 -3.90
C PHE A 5 -9.11 -2.18 -2.50
N VAL A 6 -9.34 -3.47 -2.31
CA VAL A 6 -8.99 -4.16 -1.07
C VAL A 6 -7.66 -4.87 -1.28
N ILE A 7 -6.65 -4.47 -0.52
CA ILE A 7 -5.30 -5.01 -0.57
C ILE A 7 -5.12 -5.91 0.65
N THR A 8 -4.60 -7.12 0.46
CA THR A 8 -4.27 -8.01 1.57
C THR A 8 -2.77 -7.95 1.85
N VAL A 9 -2.41 -7.62 3.09
CA VAL A 9 -1.03 -7.57 3.57
C VAL A 9 -0.71 -8.89 4.26
N GLU A 10 0.10 -9.70 3.58
CA GLU A 10 0.70 -10.94 4.07
C GLU A 10 2.10 -10.64 4.65
N PRO A 11 2.57 -11.38 5.68
CA PRO A 11 1.93 -12.50 6.39
C PRO A 11 1.01 -12.07 7.55
N LEU A 12 0.70 -10.78 7.68
CA LEU A 12 -0.20 -10.27 8.73
C LEU A 12 -1.67 -10.67 8.54
N GLY A 13 -2.04 -11.15 7.36
CA GLY A 13 -3.41 -11.50 6.98
C GLY A 13 -4.38 -10.31 7.09
N ARG A 14 -3.89 -9.08 6.90
CA ARG A 14 -4.67 -7.85 7.09
C ARG A 14 -5.21 -7.33 5.78
N GLN A 15 -6.52 -7.08 5.73
CA GLN A 15 -7.15 -6.45 4.59
C GLN A 15 -7.21 -4.93 4.81
N VAL A 16 -6.74 -4.20 3.82
CA VAL A 16 -6.61 -2.74 3.81
C VAL A 16 -7.41 -2.22 2.64
N VAL A 17 -8.29 -1.24 2.88
CA VAL A 17 -9.01 -0.56 1.80
C VAL A 17 -8.17 0.62 1.33
N CYS A 18 -7.71 0.56 0.08
CA CYS A 18 -7.03 1.66 -0.59
C CYS A 18 -7.94 2.24 -1.66
N ARG A 19 -7.86 3.54 -1.90
CA ARG A 19 -8.59 4.19 -3.00
C ARG A 19 -7.65 4.42 -4.17
N ASP A 20 -8.19 4.55 -5.37
CA ASP A 20 -7.44 4.89 -6.58
C ASP A 20 -6.80 6.29 -6.46
N ASP A 21 -7.43 7.19 -5.71
CA ASP A 21 -6.98 8.56 -5.48
C ASP A 21 -5.94 8.69 -4.36
N GLN A 22 -5.45 7.59 -3.76
CA GLN A 22 -4.50 7.65 -2.65
C GLN A 22 -3.36 6.61 -2.78
N PRO A 23 -2.18 6.90 -2.20
CA PRO A 23 -1.09 5.94 -2.19
C PRO A 23 -1.37 4.76 -1.25
N ILE A 24 -0.98 3.56 -1.68
CA ILE A 24 -1.08 2.31 -0.92
C ILE A 24 -0.47 2.45 0.47
N LEU A 25 0.64 3.19 0.60
CA LEU A 25 1.30 3.44 1.88
C LEU A 25 0.36 4.13 2.88
N ASP A 26 -0.41 5.14 2.45
CA ASP A 26 -1.35 5.86 3.33
C ASP A 26 -2.52 4.94 3.73
N ALA A 27 -3.02 4.14 2.79
CA ALA A 27 -4.03 3.13 3.08
C ALA A 27 -3.55 2.13 4.15
N CYS A 28 -2.35 1.59 3.98
CA CYS A 28 -1.75 0.65 4.93
C CYS A 28 -1.57 1.28 6.31
N LEU A 29 -1.00 2.49 6.38
CA LEU A 29 -0.82 3.21 7.65
C LEU A 29 -2.16 3.46 8.35
N ARG A 30 -3.20 3.86 7.61
CA ARG A 30 -4.57 4.03 8.15
C ARG A 30 -5.18 2.74 8.68
N ALA A 31 -4.91 1.62 8.01
CA ALA A 31 -5.34 0.30 8.48
C ALA A 31 -4.49 -0.25 9.63
N GLY A 32 -3.49 0.51 10.10
CA GLY A 32 -2.60 0.08 11.18
C GLY A 32 -1.51 -0.89 10.72
N VAL A 33 -1.30 -1.03 9.41
CA VAL A 33 -0.19 -1.76 8.83
C VAL A 33 0.99 -0.81 8.70
N TRP A 34 2.01 -1.02 9.53
CA TRP A 34 3.23 -0.23 9.46
C TRP A 34 4.15 -0.74 8.35
N LEU A 35 4.52 0.14 7.41
CA LEU A 35 5.55 -0.12 6.41
C LEU A 35 6.77 0.78 6.66
N PRO A 36 7.99 0.28 6.41
CA PRO A 36 9.20 1.08 6.50
C PRO A 36 9.18 2.14 5.40
N HIS A 37 8.83 3.37 5.76
CA HIS A 37 8.84 4.52 4.85
C HIS A 37 9.85 5.55 5.36
N SER A 38 10.53 6.23 4.43
CA SER A 38 11.52 7.26 4.77
C SER A 38 11.29 8.54 3.97
N CYS A 39 11.09 8.41 2.64
CA CYS A 39 10.99 9.55 1.74
C CYS A 39 9.58 9.86 1.22
N THR A 40 8.65 8.88 1.26
CA THR A 40 7.26 8.98 0.74
C THR A 40 7.11 9.47 -0.72
N HIS A 41 8.21 9.67 -1.45
CA HIS A 41 8.28 10.23 -2.80
C HIS A 41 8.97 9.30 -3.81
N GLY A 42 9.21 8.02 -3.46
CA GLY A 42 9.80 7.04 -4.38
C GLY A 42 11.32 7.14 -4.60
N THR A 43 12.02 8.07 -3.93
CA THR A 43 13.46 8.29 -4.09
C THR A 43 14.35 7.35 -3.28
N CYS A 44 13.87 6.85 -2.14
CA CYS A 44 14.65 6.08 -1.18
C CYS A 44 14.52 4.56 -1.33
N ALA A 45 13.50 4.08 -2.05
CA ALA A 45 13.15 2.66 -2.19
C ALA A 45 12.96 1.88 -0.87
N THR A 46 12.94 2.56 0.29
CA THR A 46 12.84 1.93 1.61
C THR A 46 11.50 1.25 1.83
N CYS A 47 10.44 1.76 1.20
CA CYS A 47 9.09 1.21 1.25
C CYS A 47 8.84 0.12 0.20
N LYS A 48 9.88 -0.44 -0.41
CA LYS A 48 9.71 -1.59 -1.32
C LYS A 48 9.11 -2.75 -0.55
N VAL A 49 8.03 -3.28 -1.10
CA VAL A 49 7.37 -4.50 -0.65
C VAL A 49 7.30 -5.46 -1.81
N ASP A 50 7.34 -6.75 -1.48
CA ASP A 50 7.20 -7.79 -2.47
C ASP A 50 5.71 -7.99 -2.78
N ARG A 51 5.33 -7.98 -4.06
CA ARG A 51 3.96 -8.23 -4.49
C ARG A 51 3.74 -9.73 -4.56
N VAL A 52 2.97 -10.25 -3.62
CA VAL A 52 2.64 -11.68 -3.56
C VAL A 52 1.57 -12.07 -4.58
N ASP A 53 0.56 -11.21 -4.77
CA ASP A 53 -0.58 -11.44 -5.66
C ASP A 53 -1.22 -10.12 -6.12
N GLY A 54 -2.04 -10.15 -7.18
CA GLY A 54 -2.76 -8.99 -7.73
C GLY A 54 -1.97 -8.22 -8.79
N ASP A 55 -2.44 -7.03 -9.18
CA ASP A 55 -1.70 -6.04 -9.96
C ASP A 55 -1.68 -4.68 -9.26
N VAL A 56 -0.55 -3.96 -9.32
CA VAL A 56 -0.38 -2.65 -8.66
C VAL A 56 0.13 -1.65 -9.69
N ASP A 57 -0.60 -0.55 -9.82
CA ASP A 57 -0.20 0.58 -10.62
C ASP A 57 0.49 1.60 -9.70
N HIS A 58 1.70 2.02 -10.08
CA HIS A 58 2.49 2.98 -9.31
C HIS A 58 2.41 4.41 -9.86
N GLY A 59 1.56 4.65 -10.87
CA GLY A 59 1.55 5.86 -11.70
C GLY A 59 2.53 5.80 -12.86
#